data_AF-A0A1Y2NT75-F1
#
_entry.id   AF-A0A1Y2NT75-F1
#
_cell.length_a   1.000
_cell.length_b   1.000
_cell.length_c   1.000
_cell.angle_alpha   90.00
_cell.angle_beta   90.00
_cell.angle_gamma   90.00
#
_symmetry.space_group_name_H-M   'P 1'
#
loop_
_entity.id
_entity.type
_entity.pdbx_description
1 polymer ?
#
loop_
_entity_poly.entity_id
_entity_poly.type
_entity_poly.pdbx_seq_one_letter_code
_entity_poly.pdbx_strand_id
1 'polypeptide(L)'
;MTNQTPEPTADELRALLAVVRDAIALPHPATFADAETRARLLTARAMYAEVVIDQALAHGADTQWATDYLRARLAEHPPTGYRHTGETEAGR
;
A
#
# COMPACT_ATOMS: atom_id res chain seq x y z
N MET A 1 -35.09 7.01 6.39
CA MET A 1 -34.52 5.70 6.03
C MET A 1 -33.05 5.72 6.41
N THR A 2 -32.66 5.04 7.48
CA THR A 2 -31.23 4.90 7.84
C THR A 2 -30.63 3.89 6.87
N ASN A 3 -29.86 4.37 5.90
CA ASN A 3 -29.12 3.52 4.98
C ASN A 3 -27.95 2.91 5.77
N GLN A 4 -28.15 1.73 6.37
CA GLN A 4 -27.06 1.01 7.00
C GLN A 4 -26.15 0.50 5.88
N THR A 5 -24.94 1.02 5.81
CA THR A 5 -23.91 0.43 4.96
C THR A 5 -23.61 -0.97 5.50
N PRO A 6 -23.63 -2.01 4.65
CA PRO A 6 -23.38 -3.37 5.10
C PRO A 6 -22.01 -3.48 5.75
N GLU A 7 -21.94 -4.25 6.84
CA GLU A 7 -20.67 -4.57 7.49
C GLU A 7 -19.74 -5.30 6.51
N PRO A 8 -18.43 -4.99 6.50
CA PRO A 8 -17.49 -5.62 5.61
C PRO A 8 -17.33 -7.11 5.92
N THR A 9 -17.28 -7.91 4.88
CA THR A 9 -16.96 -9.33 4.97
C THR A 9 -15.52 -9.55 5.41
N ALA A 10 -15.22 -10.75 5.92
CA ALA A 10 -13.86 -11.12 6.28
C ALA A 10 -12.90 -11.07 5.08
N ASP A 11 -13.38 -11.35 3.87
CA ASP A 11 -12.55 -11.32 2.66
C ASP A 11 -12.23 -9.90 2.21
N GLU A 12 -13.17 -8.96 2.34
CA GLU A 12 -12.95 -7.53 2.11
C GLU A 12 -11.93 -6.96 3.10
N LEU A 13 -12.03 -7.34 4.39
CA LEU A 13 -11.05 -6.96 5.40
C LEU A 13 -9.66 -7.52 5.09
N ARG A 14 -9.55 -8.80 4.70
CA ARG A 14 -8.27 -9.40 4.29
C ARG A 14 -7.67 -8.71 3.07
N ALA A 15 -8.50 -8.37 2.08
CA ALA A 15 -8.05 -7.66 0.88
C ALA A 15 -7.51 -6.27 1.23
N LEU A 16 -8.22 -5.51 2.07
CA LEU A 16 -7.76 -4.21 2.55
C LEU A 16 -6.42 -4.33 3.29
N LEU A 17 -6.32 -5.25 4.25
CA LEU A 17 -5.09 -5.47 5.02
C LEU A 17 -3.92 -5.90 4.13
N ALA A 18 -4.17 -6.72 3.11
CA ALA A 18 -3.13 -7.12 2.16
C ALA A 18 -2.59 -5.91 1.39
N VAL A 19 -3.45 -5.02 0.90
CA VAL A 19 -3.01 -3.84 0.14
C VAL A 19 -2.33 -2.80 1.05
N VAL A 20 -2.79 -2.64 2.30
CA VAL A 20 -2.10 -1.82 3.32
C VAL A 20 -0.71 -2.38 3.62
N ARG A 21 -0.58 -3.71 3.76
CA ARG A 21 0.73 -4.36 3.93
C ARG A 21 1.62 -4.09 2.73
N ASP A 22 1.10 -4.23 1.51
CA ASP A 22 1.87 -3.97 0.30
C ASP A 22 2.37 -2.54 0.26
N ALA A 23 1.58 -1.55 0.71
CA ALA A 23 2.01 -0.15 0.77
C ALA A 23 3.30 0.06 1.58
N ILE A 24 3.47 -0.66 2.70
CA ILE A 24 4.60 -0.50 3.63
C ILE A 24 5.72 -1.54 3.44
N ALA A 25 5.43 -2.68 2.79
CA ALA A 25 6.36 -3.81 2.64
C ALA A 25 7.35 -3.60 1.47
N LEU A 26 8.14 -2.54 1.53
CA LEU A 26 9.19 -2.28 0.53
C LEU A 26 10.44 -3.15 0.77
N PRO A 27 11.05 -3.69 -0.32
CA PRO A 27 12.33 -4.41 -0.25
C PRO A 27 13.43 -3.65 0.50
N HIS A 28 14.43 -4.36 1.03
CA HIS A 28 15.57 -3.70 1.68
C HIS A 28 16.50 -3.07 0.62
N PRO A 29 16.97 -1.83 0.82
CA PRO A 29 17.82 -1.16 -0.16
C PRO A 29 19.21 -1.81 -0.21
N ALA A 30 19.82 -1.87 -1.40
CA ALA A 30 21.14 -2.46 -1.57
C ALA A 30 22.29 -1.52 -1.16
N THR A 31 22.05 -0.20 -1.17
CA THR A 31 23.04 0.82 -0.80
C THR A 31 22.44 1.96 0.01
N PHE A 32 23.28 2.83 0.58
CA PHE A 32 22.82 4.05 1.26
C PHE A 32 22.08 5.02 0.33
N ALA A 33 22.52 5.17 -0.93
CA ALA A 33 21.82 6.01 -1.90
C ALA A 33 20.43 5.42 -2.26
N ASP A 34 20.34 4.09 -2.33
CA ASP A 34 19.06 3.39 -2.51
C ASP A 34 18.14 3.54 -1.29
N ALA A 35 18.69 3.69 -0.08
CA ALA A 35 17.93 3.91 1.14
C ALA A 35 17.16 5.24 1.14
N GLU A 36 17.75 6.30 0.57
CA GLU A 36 17.08 7.60 0.44
C GLU A 36 15.89 7.53 -0.53
N THR A 37 16.08 6.85 -1.67
CA THR A 37 15.01 6.63 -2.65
C THR A 37 13.91 5.73 -2.09
N ARG A 38 14.29 4.67 -1.37
CA ARG A 38 13.35 3.83 -0.63
C ARG A 38 12.56 4.63 0.41
N ALA A 39 13.22 5.52 1.16
CA ALA A 39 12.56 6.34 2.18
C ALA A 39 11.49 7.25 1.55
N ARG A 40 11.83 7.96 0.46
CA ARG A 40 10.87 8.79 -0.29
C ARG A 40 9.67 7.99 -0.78
N LEU A 41 9.93 6.82 -1.37
CA LEU A 41 8.87 5.94 -1.87
C LEU A 41 7.98 5.40 -0.74
N LEU A 42 8.60 4.98 0.37
CA LEU A 42 7.87 4.52 1.56
C LEU A 42 6.99 5.63 2.13
N THR A 43 7.50 6.85 2.23
CA THR A 43 6.72 8.01 2.69
C THR A 43 5.50 8.25 1.80
N ALA A 44 5.67 8.26 0.47
CA ALA A 44 4.54 8.42 -0.46
C ALA A 44 3.48 7.32 -0.28
N ARG A 45 3.91 6.05 -0.25
CA ARG A 45 3.01 4.90 -0.10
C ARG A 45 2.32 4.87 1.26
N ALA A 46 3.02 5.24 2.33
CA ALA A 46 2.49 5.30 3.69
C ALA A 46 1.38 6.37 3.82
N MET A 47 1.55 7.54 3.19
CA MET A 47 0.50 8.58 3.18
C MET A 47 -0.80 8.08 2.54
N TYR A 48 -0.73 7.31 1.46
CA TYR A 48 -1.95 6.73 0.87
C TYR A 48 -2.61 5.68 1.75
N ALA A 49 -1.80 4.86 2.44
CA ALA A 49 -2.31 3.88 3.39
C ALA A 49 -2.99 4.56 4.59
N GLU A 50 -2.40 5.64 5.12
CA GLU A 50 -2.96 6.46 6.20
C GLU A 50 -4.35 7.00 5.83
N VAL A 51 -4.48 7.63 4.65
CA VAL A 51 -5.78 8.13 4.16
C VAL A 51 -6.83 7.02 4.13
N VAL A 52 -6.46 5.83 3.65
CA VAL A 52 -7.39 4.69 3.58
C VAL A 52 -7.76 4.16 4.95
N ILE A 53 -6.82 4.10 5.89
CA ILE A 53 -7.08 3.70 7.28
C ILE A 53 -8.03 4.69 7.94
N ASP A 54 -7.80 5.99 7.80
CA ASP A 54 -8.68 7.03 8.37
C ASP A 54 -10.09 6.95 7.82
N GLN A 55 -10.23 6.75 6.50
CA GLN A 55 -11.55 6.56 5.86
C GLN A 55 -12.25 5.30 6.36
N ALA A 56 -11.52 4.19 6.51
CA ALA A 56 -12.07 2.95 7.05
C ALA A 56 -12.52 3.10 8.51
N LEU A 57 -11.75 3.81 9.33
CA LEU A 57 -12.08 4.08 10.74
C LEU A 57 -13.27 5.04 10.89
N ALA A 58 -13.39 6.04 10.01
CA ALA A 58 -14.45 7.04 10.07
C ALA A 58 -15.79 6.58 9.48
N HIS A 59 -15.76 5.78 8.41
CA HIS A 59 -16.95 5.43 7.62
C HIS A 59 -17.26 3.93 7.56
N GLY A 60 -16.41 3.08 8.15
CA GLY A 60 -16.71 1.71 8.54
C GLY A 60 -16.90 0.66 7.44
N ALA A 61 -17.25 1.02 6.21
CA ALA A 61 -17.89 0.02 5.34
C ALA A 61 -17.59 0.07 3.83
N ASP A 62 -16.89 1.07 3.28
CA ASP A 62 -16.46 1.00 1.88
C ASP A 62 -15.01 0.48 1.75
N THR A 63 -14.80 -0.73 2.25
CA THR A 63 -13.52 -1.44 2.19
C THR A 63 -13.11 -1.75 0.76
N GLN A 64 -14.09 -1.99 -0.13
CA GLN A 64 -13.83 -2.26 -1.53
C GLN A 64 -13.28 -1.02 -2.24
N TRP A 65 -13.95 0.13 -2.13
CA TRP A 65 -13.44 1.38 -2.67
C TRP A 65 -12.06 1.73 -2.11
N ALA A 66 -11.88 1.57 -0.80
CA ALA A 66 -10.60 1.87 -0.16
C ALA A 66 -9.46 0.97 -0.67
N THR A 67 -9.77 -0.31 -0.91
CA THR A 67 -8.83 -1.29 -1.49
C THR A 67 -8.47 -0.89 -2.92
N ASP A 68 -9.46 -0.58 -3.76
CA ASP A 68 -9.23 -0.25 -5.18
C ASP A 68 -8.52 1.09 -5.33
N TYR A 69 -8.86 2.08 -4.51
CA TYR A 69 -8.16 3.35 -4.42
C TYR A 69 -6.67 3.14 -4.07
N LEU A 70 -6.38 2.35 -3.03
CA LEU A 70 -5.00 2.11 -2.63
C LEU A 70 -4.24 1.36 -3.72
N ARG A 71 -4.84 0.34 -4.36
CA ARG A 71 -4.23 -0.36 -5.50
C ARG A 71 -3.85 0.60 -6.64
N ALA A 72 -4.75 1.52 -7.00
CA ALA A 72 -4.48 2.51 -8.04
C ALA A 72 -3.28 3.39 -7.67
N ARG A 73 -3.21 3.86 -6.42
CA ARG A 73 -2.06 4.64 -5.94
C ARG A 73 -0.77 3.82 -5.89
N LEU A 74 -0.81 2.56 -5.46
CA LEU A 74 0.39 1.72 -5.44
C LEU A 74 0.91 1.39 -6.85
N ALA A 75 0.04 1.38 -7.86
CA ALA A 75 0.45 1.21 -9.26
C ALA A 75 1.22 2.44 -9.79
N GLU A 76 0.85 3.65 -9.34
CA GLU A 76 1.59 4.89 -9.65
C GLU A 76 2.96 4.95 -8.94
N HIS A 77 3.12 4.21 -7.84
CA HIS A 77 4.31 4.22 -6.99
C HIS A 77 4.86 2.80 -6.81
N PRO A 78 5.35 2.11 -7.86
CA PRO A 78 5.73 0.69 -7.79
C PRO A 78 6.76 0.44 -6.67
N PRO A 79 6.77 -0.76 -6.03
CA PRO A 79 7.69 -1.08 -4.93
C PRO A 79 9.15 -1.21 -5.38
N THR A 80 9.40 -1.03 -6.67
CA THR A 80 10.67 -1.08 -7.38
C THR A 80 10.97 0.30 -7.97
N GLY A 81 12.26 0.68 -8.01
CA GLY A 81 12.69 2.03 -8.40
C GLY A 81 14.06 2.42 -7.83
N TYR A 82 14.65 1.51 -7.05
CA TYR A 82 16.00 1.54 -6.51
C TYR A 82 16.53 0.10 -6.48
N ARG A 83 17.86 -0.06 -6.42
CA ARG A 83 18.47 -1.39 -6.30
C ARG A 83 18.20 -1.94 -4.91
N HIS A 84 17.75 -3.19 -4.84
CA HIS A 84 17.37 -3.83 -3.59
C HIS A 84 17.99 -5.22 -3.47
N THR A 85 18.16 -5.69 -2.23
CA THR A 85 18.77 -7.00 -1.97
C THR A 85 17.88 -8.12 -2.53
N GLY A 86 18.44 -9.00 -3.36
CA GLY A 86 17.71 -10.09 -4.03
C GLY A 86 17.53 -9.88 -5.53
N GLU A 87 17.80 -8.67 -6.03
CA GLU A 87 17.95 -8.40 -7.47
C GLU A 87 19.28 -9.04 -7.92
N THR A 88 19.22 -10.31 -8.34
CA THR A 88 20.37 -10.96 -8.98
C THR A 88 20.64 -10.23 -10.28
N GLU A 89 21.88 -9.84 -10.55
CA GLU A 89 22.30 -9.32 -11.85
C GLU A 89 22.09 -10.39 -12.94
N ALA A 90 20.85 -10.62 -13.35
CA ALA A 90 20.53 -11.33 -14.57
C ALA A 90 20.66 -10.31 -15.71
N GLY A 91 21.90 -9.99 -16.09
CA GLY A 91 22.14 -9.18 -17.27
C GLY A 91 23.44 -8.39 -17.26
N ARG A 92 24.57 -9.08 -17.42
CA ARG A 92 25.57 -8.73 -18.42
C ARG A 92 26.50 -9.89 -18.72
#